data_AF-A0A7H1JIX4-F1
#
_entry.id   AF-A0A7H1JIX4-F1
#
_cell.length_a   1.000
_cell.length_b   1.000
_cell.length_c   1.000
_cell.angle_alpha   90.00
_cell.angle_beta   90.00
_cell.angle_gamma   90.00
#
_symmetry.space_group_name_H-M   'P 1'
#
loop_
_entity.id
_entity.type
_entity.pdbx_description
1 polymer ?
#
loop_
_entity_poly.entity_id
_entity_poly.type
_entity_poly.pdbx_seq_one_letter_code
_entity_poly.pdbx_strand_id
1 'polypeptide(L)'
;MPKNRDFTKKTKDWDSIAVILKVFAPRSNSRTPSVFWIWRSTDFQERESYDMLGISYENHPRLKRILMPENWIGWSLRKDYIAPLPISMKYKMLFE
;
A
#
# COMPACT_ATOMS: atom_id res chain seq x y z
N MET A 1 -9.37 29.82 18.66
CA MET A 1 -10.13 29.04 17.66
C MET A 1 -10.58 30.00 16.57
N PRO A 2 -9.90 30.10 15.41
CA PRO A 2 -10.33 31.02 14.37
C PRO A 2 -11.56 30.43 13.66
N LYS A 3 -12.68 31.14 13.81
CA LYS A 3 -13.90 30.93 13.02
C LYS A 3 -13.78 31.75 11.74
N ASN A 4 -14.21 31.16 10.62
CA ASN A 4 -14.26 31.70 9.24
C ASN A 4 -12.96 31.57 8.42
N ARG A 5 -12.83 30.43 7.73
CA ARG A 5 -12.16 30.40 6.42
C ARG A 5 -13.22 30.71 5.37
N ASP A 6 -13.14 31.88 4.76
CA ASP A 6 -13.95 32.23 3.61
C ASP A 6 -13.49 31.41 2.39
N PHE A 7 -14.32 30.47 1.94
CA PHE A 7 -14.08 29.62 0.77
C PHE A 7 -14.27 30.35 -0.58
N THR A 8 -14.51 31.66 -0.57
CA THR A 8 -14.85 32.46 -1.77
C THR A 8 -13.66 33.16 -2.42
N LYS A 9 -12.45 33.07 -1.84
CA LYS A 9 -11.25 33.56 -2.52
C LYS A 9 -10.75 32.52 -3.51
N LYS A 10 -11.28 32.57 -4.74
CA LYS A 10 -10.64 31.91 -5.90
C LYS A 10 -9.21 32.41 -6.01
N THR A 11 -8.26 31.57 -5.63
CA THR A 11 -6.85 31.89 -5.53
C THR A 11 -6.20 31.54 -6.86
N LYS A 12 -6.37 32.42 -7.86
CA LYS A 12 -5.63 32.44 -9.14
C LYS A 12 -5.27 31.04 -9.64
N ASP A 13 -6.31 30.29 -9.99
CA ASP A 13 -6.28 28.87 -10.31
C ASP A 13 -5.46 28.66 -11.59
N TRP A 14 -4.23 28.17 -11.47
CA TRP A 14 -3.59 27.46 -12.57
C TRP A 14 -4.38 26.18 -12.76
N ASP A 15 -5.05 26.01 -13.91
CA ASP A 15 -5.79 24.79 -14.25
C ASP A 15 -4.84 23.59 -14.16
N SER A 16 -4.85 22.95 -12.99
CA SER A 16 -3.89 21.91 -12.63
C SER A 16 -4.40 20.60 -13.22
N ILE A 17 -3.87 20.22 -14.39
CA ILE A 17 -4.24 18.95 -15.01
C ILE A 17 -3.57 17.82 -14.22
N ALA A 18 -4.39 16.99 -13.57
CA ALA A 18 -3.96 15.77 -12.90
C ALA A 18 -4.30 14.55 -13.77
N VAL A 19 -3.36 13.61 -13.89
CA VAL A 19 -3.55 12.36 -14.64
C VAL A 19 -3.41 11.18 -13.68
N ILE A 20 -4.35 10.23 -13.74
CA ILE A 20 -4.34 9.01 -12.94
C ILE A 20 -4.22 7.81 -13.87
N LEU A 21 -3.15 7.04 -13.71
CA LEU A 21 -2.96 5.78 -14.40
C LEU A 21 -3.48 4.62 -13.53
N LYS A 22 -4.29 3.75 -14.10
CA LYS A 22 -4.74 2.51 -13.44
C LYS A 22 -4.26 1.31 -14.24
N VAL A 23 -3.57 0.39 -13.57
CA VAL A 23 -3.07 -0.86 -14.17
C VAL A 23 -3.75 -2.03 -13.49
N PHE A 24 -4.30 -2.94 -14.28
CA PHE A 24 -4.90 -4.17 -13.79
C PHE A 24 -3.86 -5.29 -13.81
N ALA A 25 -3.67 -5.96 -12.67
CA ALA A 25 -2.78 -7.10 -12.55
C ALA A 25 -3.57 -8.37 -12.19
N PRO A 26 -3.26 -9.53 -12.79
CA PRO A 26 -3.95 -10.78 -12.50
C PRO A 26 -3.59 -11.30 -11.10
N ARG A 27 -4.50 -12.04 -10.48
CA ARG A 27 -4.36 -12.51 -9.09
C ARG A 27 -3.27 -13.58 -8.88
N SER A 28 -3.11 -14.49 -9.84
CA SER A 28 -2.19 -15.64 -9.76
C SER A 28 -0.74 -15.29 -10.03
N ASN A 29 -0.49 -14.21 -10.80
CA ASN A 29 0.85 -13.75 -11.15
C ASN A 29 0.86 -12.22 -11.30
N SER A 30 0.57 -11.50 -10.21
CA SER A 30 0.54 -10.04 -10.19
C SER A 30 1.97 -9.48 -10.27
N ARG A 31 2.51 -9.41 -11.49
CA ARG A 31 3.79 -8.76 -11.80
C ARG A 31 3.56 -7.51 -12.63
N THR A 32 4.20 -6.43 -12.26
CA THR A 32 4.11 -5.13 -12.93
C THR A 32 5.50 -4.52 -12.98
N PRO A 33 5.90 -3.80 -14.04
CA PRO A 33 7.17 -3.06 -14.03
C PRO A 33 7.16 -1.97 -12.95
N SER A 34 8.27 -1.83 -12.22
CA SER A 34 8.49 -0.73 -11.28
C SER A 34 8.62 0.60 -12.01
N VAL A 35 8.05 1.66 -11.43
CA VAL A 35 8.22 3.03 -11.92
C VAL A 35 9.24 3.82 -11.09
N PHE A 36 9.96 3.15 -10.18
CA PHE A 36 11.00 3.74 -9.33
C PHE A 36 12.07 4.52 -10.11
N TRP A 37 12.45 4.02 -11.29
CA TRP A 37 13.46 4.67 -12.14
C TRP A 37 12.97 5.98 -12.76
N ILE A 38 11.65 6.16 -12.86
CA ILE A 38 11.01 7.39 -13.35
C ILE A 38 10.73 8.32 -12.16
N TRP A 39 10.11 7.80 -11.10
CA TRP A 39 9.74 8.53 -9.89
C TRP A 39 10.30 7.84 -8.65
N ARG A 40 11.40 8.38 -8.11
CA ARG A 40 12.03 7.81 -6.90
C ARG A 40 11.13 7.83 -5.66
N SER A 41 10.10 8.67 -5.64
CA SER A 41 9.11 8.71 -4.56
C SER A 41 8.27 7.43 -4.45
N THR A 42 8.29 6.55 -5.46
CA THR A 42 7.48 5.32 -5.44
C THR A 42 8.12 4.17 -4.66
N ASP A 43 9.35 4.30 -4.14
CA ASP A 43 10.02 3.25 -3.35
C ASP A 43 9.12 2.68 -2.25
N PHE A 44 8.60 3.56 -1.38
CA PHE A 44 7.73 3.13 -0.27
C PHE A 44 6.35 2.67 -0.76
N GLN A 45 5.78 3.31 -1.78
CA GLN A 45 4.43 3.01 -2.28
C GLN A 45 4.38 1.63 -2.98
N GLU A 46 5.41 1.31 -3.77
CA GLU A 46 5.54 0.00 -4.40
C GLU A 46 5.81 -1.10 -3.37
N ARG A 47 6.65 -0.81 -2.36
CA ARG A 47 6.93 -1.76 -1.26
C ARG A 47 5.73 -2.00 -0.36
N GLU A 48 4.92 -0.98 -0.08
CA GLU A 48 3.65 -1.11 0.63
C GLU A 48 2.67 -2.00 -0.15
N SER A 49 2.53 -1.72 -1.45
CA SER A 49 1.67 -2.50 -2.34
C SER A 49 2.12 -3.97 -2.44
N TYR A 50 3.43 -4.20 -2.43
CA TYR A 50 4.00 -5.54 -2.33
C TYR A 50 3.66 -6.21 -1.00
N ASP A 51 3.87 -5.53 0.14
CA ASP A 51 3.65 -6.10 1.47
C ASP A 51 2.18 -6.36 1.80
N MET A 52 1.27 -5.55 1.25
CA MET A 52 -0.15 -5.62 1.58
C MET A 52 -0.99 -6.41 0.58
N LEU A 53 -0.68 -6.29 -0.72
CA LEU A 53 -1.45 -6.89 -1.81
C LEU A 53 -0.68 -8.01 -2.53
N GLY A 54 0.63 -8.14 -2.31
CA GLY A 54 1.45 -9.14 -2.98
C GLY A 54 1.72 -8.84 -4.45
N ILE A 55 1.66 -7.57 -4.87
CA ILE A 55 2.01 -7.16 -6.23
C ILE A 55 3.54 -7.10 -6.33
N SER A 56 4.12 -7.88 -7.23
CA SER A 56 5.57 -7.93 -7.45
C SER A 56 5.97 -6.89 -8.50
N TYR A 57 6.96 -6.06 -8.16
CA TYR A 57 7.48 -5.02 -9.04
C TYR A 57 8.81 -5.43 -9.66
N GLU A 58 8.84 -5.56 -10.98
CA GLU A 58 10.06 -5.92 -11.72
C GLU A 58 11.02 -4.73 -11.79
N ASN A 59 12.33 -4.99 -11.67
CA ASN A 59 13.40 -3.98 -11.65
C ASN A 59 13.40 -3.00 -10.46
N HIS A 60 12.64 -3.26 -9.39
CA HIS A 60 12.72 -2.45 -8.17
C HIS A 60 13.99 -2.78 -7.36
N PRO A 61 14.82 -1.80 -6.95
CA PRO A 61 16.12 -2.05 -6.34
C PRO A 61 16.07 -2.74 -4.97
N ARG A 62 14.98 -2.56 -4.22
CA ARG A 62 14.83 -3.13 -2.86
C ARG A 62 13.40 -3.52 -2.54
N LEU A 63 12.87 -4.50 -3.26
CA LEU A 63 11.51 -4.99 -2.99
C LEU A 63 11.50 -5.89 -1.76
N LYS A 64 11.15 -5.32 -0.60
CA LYS A 64 11.00 -6.00 0.68
C LYS A 64 9.80 -5.46 1.45
N ARG A 65 9.23 -6.29 2.31
CA ARG A 65 8.17 -5.90 3.27
C ARG A 65 8.65 -4.72 4.13
N ILE A 66 7.71 -3.86 4.53
CA ILE A 66 8.02 -2.65 5.33
C ILE A 66 7.06 -2.44 6.50
N LEU A 67 5.82 -2.90 6.39
CA LEU A 67 4.80 -2.75 7.41
C LEU A 67 4.67 -4.03 8.24
N MET A 68 4.74 -5.19 7.60
CA MET A 68 4.65 -6.49 8.26
C MET A 68 6.02 -7.04 8.63
N PRO A 69 6.09 -7.87 9.70
CA PRO A 69 7.28 -8.64 10.01
C PRO A 69 7.76 -9.47 8.79
N GLU A 70 9.07 -9.67 8.66
CA GLU A 70 9.65 -10.43 7.54
C GLU A 70 9.10 -11.86 7.44
N ASN A 71 8.74 -12.46 8.58
CA ASN A 71 8.22 -13.81 8.71
C ASN A 71 6.69 -13.90 8.49
N TRP A 72 6.03 -12.80 8.11
CA TRP A 72 4.59 -12.79 7.88
C TRP A 72 4.23 -13.62 6.65
N ILE A 73 3.18 -14.43 6.77
CA ILE A 73 2.71 -15.31 5.69
C ILE A 73 1.39 -14.75 5.16
N GLY A 74 1.34 -14.52 3.85
CA GLY A 74 0.18 -13.94 3.17
C GLY A 74 0.23 -12.41 3.06
N TRP A 75 -0.90 -11.87 2.61
CA TRP A 75 -1.07 -10.48 2.17
C TRP A 75 -2.33 -9.88 2.80
N SER A 76 -2.14 -9.05 3.82
CA SER A 76 -3.21 -8.68 4.77
C SER A 76 -4.38 -7.92 4.16
N LEU A 77 -4.17 -7.13 3.10
CA LEU A 77 -5.24 -6.36 2.45
C LEU A 77 -5.97 -7.15 1.34
N ARG A 78 -5.62 -8.41 1.11
CA ARG A 78 -6.40 -9.26 0.20
C ARG A 78 -7.73 -9.65 0.84
N LYS A 79 -8.81 -9.65 0.06
CA LYS A 79 -10.17 -9.95 0.54
C LYS A 79 -10.33 -11.38 1.10
N ASP A 80 -9.49 -12.29 0.65
CA ASP A 80 -9.43 -13.69 1.07
C ASP A 80 -8.44 -13.95 2.23
N TYR A 81 -7.81 -12.89 2.75
CA TYR A 81 -6.86 -13.03 3.83
C TYR A 81 -7.57 -13.42 5.13
N ILE A 82 -7.19 -14.57 5.68
CA ILE A 82 -7.64 -15.02 6.99
C ILE A 82 -6.57 -14.58 7.99
N ALA A 83 -6.90 -13.57 8.79
CA ALA A 83 -6.00 -13.10 9.83
C ALA A 83 -5.75 -14.20 10.87
N PRO A 84 -4.50 -14.49 11.23
CA PRO A 84 -4.22 -15.39 12.34
C PRO A 84 -4.81 -14.78 13.62
N LEU A 85 -5.31 -15.65 14.50
CA LEU A 85 -5.81 -15.20 15.79
C LEU A 85 -4.73 -14.41 16.52
N PRO A 86 -5.11 -13.34 17.25
CA PRO A 86 -4.18 -12.61 18.07
C PRO A 86 -3.40 -13.55 18.98
N ILE A 87 -2.10 -13.31 19.12
CA ILE A 87 -1.22 -14.13 19.97
C ILE A 87 -1.78 -14.23 21.40
N SER A 88 -2.42 -13.16 21.90
CA SER A 88 -3.10 -13.14 23.20
C SER A 88 -4.24 -14.15 23.32
N MET A 89 -5.05 -14.34 22.27
CA MET A 89 -6.12 -15.35 22.26
C MET A 89 -5.57 -16.77 22.16
N LYS A 90 -4.45 -16.96 21.46
CA LYS A 90 -3.83 -18.27 21.28
C LYS A 90 -3.33 -18.85 22.60
N TYR A 91 -2.71 -18.04 23.45
CA TYR A 91 -2.27 -18.49 24.78
C TYR A 91 -3.44 -18.74 25.73
N LYS A 92 -4.51 -17.93 25.66
CA LYS A 92 -5.68 -18.13 26.51
C LYS A 92 -6.35 -19.50 26.29
N MET A 93 -6.44 -19.96 25.03
CA MET A 93 -6.99 -21.29 24.69
C MET A 93 -6.05 -22.47 24.97
N LEU A 94 -4.76 -22.23 25.24
CA LEU A 94 -3.78 -23.29 25.55
C LEU A 94 -3.60 -23.51 27.06
N PHE A 95 -4.09 -22.58 27.88
CA PHE A 95 -3.93 -22.58 29.33
C PHE A 95 -5.28 -22.58 30.09
N GLU A 96 -6.39 -22.75 29.37
CA GLU A 96 -7.70 -23.20 29.87
C GLU A 96 -7.92 -24.65 29.43
#